data_AF-A0A1U9NQF6-F1
#
_entry.id   AF-A0A1U9NQF6-F1
#
_cell.length_a   1.000
_cell.length_b   1.000
_cell.length_c   1.000
_cell.angle_alpha   90.00
_cell.angle_beta   90.00
_cell.angle_gamma   90.00
#
_symmetry.space_group_name_H-M   'P 1'
#
loop_
_entity.id
_entity.type
_entity.pdbx_description
1 polymer ?
#
loop_
_entity_poly.entity_id
_entity_poly.type
_entity_poly.pdbx_seq_one_letter_code
_entity_poly.pdbx_strand_id
1 'polypeptide(L)'
;MSRQISYIPPIVELLDNGNIRLSRGWRVRAGDWSFIARQGFVSDGNSVPWLFRGLVPKFGRNTVAGIAHDWLYYSGEMINSSGRAVQISQRQADMIRLELCRWCSVPWWQRLVSYIGLRIGGWYAWRKHRKRRAGAERRAVTGQRNQASQPDNEDGATGAGRIVKEPAAGPSPRTKSQEDL
;
A
#
# COMPACT_ATOMS: atom_id res chain seq x y z
N MET A 1 27.24 0.45 19.42
CA MET A 1 26.37 1.64 19.53
C MET A 1 24.99 1.29 18.99
N SER A 2 23.96 1.29 19.84
CA SER A 2 22.58 1.08 19.40
C SER A 2 22.09 2.34 18.71
N ARG A 3 21.59 2.22 17.48
CA ARG A 3 21.02 3.35 16.73
C ARG A 3 19.73 3.81 17.42
N GLN A 4 19.51 5.12 17.46
CA GLN A 4 18.26 5.67 17.93
C GLN A 4 17.21 5.54 16.83
N ILE A 5 16.14 4.79 17.12
CA ILE A 5 14.95 4.71 16.27
C ILE A 5 13.91 5.70 16.81
N SER A 6 13.29 6.45 15.90
CA SER A 6 12.19 7.37 16.20
C SER A 6 11.01 7.06 15.30
N TYR A 7 9.85 6.86 15.92
CA TYR A 7 8.55 6.75 15.27
C TYR A 7 7.44 7.17 16.24
N ILE A 8 6.32 7.60 15.69
CA ILE A 8 5.06 7.72 16.44
C ILE A 8 4.34 6.38 16.29
N PRO A 9 3.82 5.77 17.37
CA PRO A 9 3.07 4.52 17.26
C PRO A 9 2.02 4.57 16.14
N PRO A 10 1.94 3.52 15.30
CA PRO A 10 0.96 3.48 14.22
C PRO A 10 -0.44 3.44 14.83
N ILE A 11 -1.36 4.20 14.25
CA ILE A 11 -2.79 4.06 14.53
C ILE A 11 -3.30 2.96 13.60
N VAL A 12 -3.93 1.97 14.21
CA VAL A 12 -4.31 0.74 13.53
C VAL A 12 -5.77 0.40 13.78
N GLU A 13 -6.40 -0.16 12.76
CA GLU A 13 -7.72 -0.76 12.81
C GLU A 13 -7.55 -2.29 12.72
N LEU A 14 -8.17 -3.03 13.65
CA LEU A 14 -8.20 -4.48 13.60
C LEU A 14 -9.36 -4.92 12.70
N LEU A 15 -9.06 -5.69 11.66
CA LEU A 15 -10.06 -6.24 10.75
C LEU A 15 -10.61 -7.56 11.30
N ASP A 16 -11.82 -7.96 10.86
CA ASP A 16 -12.50 -9.19 11.30
C ASP A 16 -11.68 -10.47 11.07
N ASN A 17 -10.85 -10.47 10.03
CA ASN A 17 -9.93 -11.58 9.73
C ASN A 17 -8.67 -11.60 10.62
N GLY A 18 -8.59 -10.68 11.59
CA GLY A 18 -7.48 -10.51 12.51
C GLY A 18 -6.22 -9.90 11.88
N ASN A 19 -6.32 -9.31 10.68
CA ASN A 19 -5.26 -8.48 10.11
C ASN A 19 -5.37 -7.04 10.63
N ILE A 20 -4.28 -6.30 10.47
CA ILE A 20 -4.16 -4.93 10.92
C ILE A 20 -4.17 -4.01 9.70
N ARG A 21 -5.02 -2.99 9.70
CA ARG A 21 -4.98 -1.92 8.70
C ARG A 21 -4.40 -0.65 9.31
N LEU A 22 -3.45 -0.03 8.61
CA LEU A 22 -2.95 1.30 8.98
C LEU A 22 -4.01 2.37 8.70
N SER A 23 -4.55 3.00 9.75
CA SER A 23 -5.53 4.08 9.61
C SER A 23 -4.91 5.37 9.06
N ARG A 24 -3.58 5.53 9.19
CA ARG A 24 -2.82 6.68 8.66
C ARG A 24 -1.46 6.27 8.12
N GLY A 25 -0.84 7.15 7.34
CA GLY A 25 0.56 6.98 6.93
C GLY A 25 1.47 6.90 8.16
N TRP A 26 2.37 5.91 8.17
CA TRP A 26 3.24 5.65 9.31
C TRP A 26 4.71 5.80 8.92
N ARG A 27 5.43 6.69 9.61
CA ARG A 27 6.83 7.02 9.33
C ARG A 27 7.72 6.47 10.43
N VAL A 28 8.79 5.79 10.02
CA VAL A 28 9.85 5.30 10.91
C VAL A 28 11.18 5.85 10.42
N ARG A 29 12.02 6.31 11.35
CA ARG A 29 13.37 6.81 11.08
C ARG A 29 14.36 6.16 12.03
N ALA A 30 15.49 5.72 11.51
CA ALA A 30 16.60 5.20 12.29
C ALA A 30 17.90 5.59 11.62
N GLY A 31 18.53 6.66 12.10
CA GLY A 31 19.85 7.14 11.65
C GLY A 31 20.04 7.25 10.13
N ASP A 32 20.44 6.15 9.51
CA ASP A 32 20.79 5.98 8.10
C ASP A 32 19.68 5.37 7.22
N TRP A 33 18.54 4.99 7.80
CA TRP A 33 17.39 4.50 7.03
C TRP A 33 16.05 5.06 7.55
N SER A 34 15.09 5.18 6.65
CA SER A 34 13.71 5.52 7.00
C SER A 34 12.73 4.92 5.99
N PHE A 35 11.45 4.83 6.37
CA PHE A 35 10.40 4.46 5.44
C PHE A 35 9.07 5.13 5.82
N ILE A 36 8.15 5.17 4.86
CA ILE A 36 6.78 5.66 5.06
C ILE A 36 5.83 4.58 4.57
N ALA A 37 5.16 3.90 5.51
CA ALA A 37 4.07 3.00 5.21
C ALA A 37 2.81 3.79 4.86
N ARG A 38 2.14 3.42 3.76
CA ARG A 38 0.96 4.14 3.26
C ARG A 38 -0.27 3.86 4.12
N GLN A 39 -1.14 4.86 4.24
CA GLN A 39 -2.49 4.67 4.78
C GLN A 39 -3.23 3.57 4.02
N GLY A 40 -4.02 2.78 4.74
CA GLY A 40 -4.79 1.66 4.19
C GLY A 40 -3.98 0.38 3.98
N PHE A 41 -2.67 0.39 4.24
CA PHE A 41 -1.85 -0.81 4.18
C PHE A 41 -2.35 -1.86 5.17
N VAL A 42 -2.52 -3.09 4.70
CA VAL A 42 -2.97 -4.23 5.50
C VAL A 42 -1.77 -5.13 5.78
N SER A 43 -1.49 -5.33 7.07
CA SER A 43 -0.43 -6.16 7.61
C SER A 43 -1.02 -7.34 8.38
N ASP A 44 -0.33 -8.47 8.38
CA ASP A 44 -0.69 -9.59 9.26
C ASP A 44 -0.24 -9.36 10.72
N GLY A 45 0.50 -8.27 10.96
CA GLY A 45 0.96 -7.76 12.24
C GLY A 45 2.16 -8.50 12.79
N ASN A 46 2.22 -9.82 12.63
CA ASN A 46 3.34 -10.65 13.02
C ASN A 46 3.21 -12.03 12.37
N SER A 47 3.96 -12.30 11.30
CA SER A 47 4.09 -13.64 10.74
C SER A 47 4.91 -14.55 11.68
N VAL A 48 4.30 -15.00 12.78
CA VAL A 48 4.87 -16.02 13.67
C VAL A 48 4.72 -17.38 12.99
N PRO A 49 5.81 -18.18 12.86
CA PRO A 49 5.69 -19.55 12.38
C PRO A 49 4.64 -20.29 13.20
N TRP A 50 3.80 -21.10 12.53
CA TRP A 50 2.63 -21.75 13.13
C TRP A 50 2.95 -22.48 14.45
N LEU A 51 4.14 -23.09 14.53
CA LEU A 51 4.65 -23.82 15.68
C LEU A 51 4.81 -22.96 16.95
N PHE A 52 4.97 -21.63 16.82
CA PHE A 52 5.21 -20.71 17.93
C PHE A 52 4.02 -19.78 18.23
N ARG A 53 2.87 -19.98 17.57
CA ARG A 53 1.68 -19.14 17.76
C ARG A 53 1.08 -19.21 19.17
N GLY A 54 1.36 -20.27 19.94
CA GLY A 54 0.95 -20.37 21.35
C GLY A 54 1.90 -19.69 22.34
N LEU A 55 3.15 -19.42 21.96
CA LEU A 55 4.18 -18.86 22.83
C LEU A 55 4.37 -17.35 22.64
N VAL A 56 3.95 -16.82 21.49
CA VAL A 56 4.09 -15.41 21.16
C VAL A 56 2.70 -14.83 20.91
N PRO A 57 2.22 -13.89 21.76
CA PRO A 57 0.94 -13.25 21.54
C PRO A 57 0.93 -12.55 20.17
N LYS A 58 -0.21 -12.66 19.48
CA LYS A 58 -0.40 -12.11 18.12
C LYS A 58 -0.19 -10.59 18.08
N PHE A 59 -0.59 -9.90 19.15
CA PHE A 59 -0.40 -8.47 19.33
C PHE A 59 0.48 -8.18 20.54
N GLY A 60 1.38 -7.21 20.42
CA GLY A 60 2.27 -6.79 21.50
C GLY A 60 3.51 -6.08 21.00
N ARG A 61 4.62 -6.21 21.72
CA ARG A 61 5.92 -5.57 21.41
C ARG A 61 6.44 -5.88 20.00
N ASN A 62 6.03 -7.00 19.40
CA ASN A 62 6.43 -7.41 18.05
C ASN A 62 5.60 -6.79 16.92
N THR A 63 4.41 -6.26 17.21
CA THR A 63 3.46 -5.83 16.18
C THR A 63 4.01 -4.69 15.34
N VAL A 64 4.66 -3.71 15.98
CA VAL A 64 5.31 -2.60 15.28
C VAL A 64 6.37 -3.10 14.30
N ALA A 65 7.20 -4.06 14.75
CA ALA A 65 8.24 -4.64 13.91
C ALA A 65 7.67 -5.53 12.78
N GLY A 66 6.51 -6.17 12.99
CA GLY A 66 5.83 -6.93 11.94
C GLY A 66 5.19 -6.04 10.88
N ILE A 67 4.49 -4.96 11.27
CA ILE A 67 3.96 -3.98 10.32
C ILE A 67 5.08 -3.39 9.45
N ALA A 68 6.21 -3.03 10.07
CA ALA A 68 7.37 -2.53 9.35
C ALA A 68 7.92 -3.56 8.35
N HIS A 69 8.03 -4.82 8.77
CA HIS A 69 8.51 -5.92 7.93
C HIS A 69 7.61 -6.17 6.72
N ASP A 70 6.30 -6.27 6.95
CA ASP A 70 5.30 -6.46 5.90
C ASP A 70 5.36 -5.32 4.88
N TRP A 71 5.46 -4.07 5.36
CA TRP A 71 5.58 -2.91 4.48
C TRP A 71 6.86 -2.94 3.65
N LEU A 72 7.99 -3.28 4.26
CA LEU A 72 9.28 -3.36 3.57
C LEU A 72 9.32 -4.53 2.56
N TYR A 73 8.63 -5.64 2.86
CA TYR A 73 8.43 -6.74 1.90
C TYR A 73 7.52 -6.35 0.74
N TYR A 74 6.47 -5.59 1.04
CA TYR A 74 5.51 -5.13 0.04
C TYR A 74 6.15 -4.08 -0.90
N SER A 75 6.77 -3.05 -0.33
CA SER A 75 7.41 -1.96 -1.07
C SER A 75 8.71 -2.40 -1.73
N GLY A 76 9.52 -3.22 -1.05
CA GLY A 76 10.86 -3.59 -1.50
C GLY A 76 11.84 -2.41 -1.50
N GLU A 77 11.52 -1.33 -0.79
CA GLU A 77 12.26 -0.07 -0.82
C GLU A 77 12.39 0.52 0.59
N MET A 78 13.48 1.25 0.82
CA MET A 78 13.67 2.12 1.97
C MET A 78 14.29 3.44 1.52
N ILE A 79 14.22 4.46 2.37
CA ILE A 79 14.92 5.73 2.16
C ILE A 79 16.25 5.65 2.89
N ASN A 80 17.37 5.85 2.20
CA ASN A 80 18.71 5.85 2.80
C ASN A 80 19.06 7.21 3.46
N SER A 81 20.27 7.32 4.01
CA SER A 81 20.78 8.53 4.65
C SER A 81 20.83 9.76 3.74
N SER A 82 20.93 9.58 2.42
CA SER A 82 20.89 10.68 1.44
C SER A 82 19.47 11.09 1.03
N GLY A 83 18.43 10.52 1.66
CA GLY A 83 17.04 10.83 1.38
C GLY A 83 16.50 10.18 0.09
N ARG A 84 17.24 9.26 -0.52
CA ARG A 84 16.83 8.58 -1.76
C ARG A 84 16.15 7.25 -1.47
N ALA A 85 15.09 6.95 -2.20
CA ALA A 85 14.49 5.63 -2.23
C ALA A 85 15.46 4.64 -2.89
N VAL A 86 15.83 3.58 -2.17
CA VAL A 86 16.72 2.52 -2.61
C VAL A 86 16.01 1.18 -2.50
N GLN A 87 16.24 0.31 -3.49
CA GLN A 87 15.76 -1.07 -3.42
C GLN A 87 16.50 -1.79 -2.29
N ILE A 88 15.76 -2.55 -1.51
CA ILE A 88 16.34 -3.36 -0.44
C ILE A 88 16.23 -4.84 -0.78
N SER A 89 17.19 -5.60 -0.28
CA SER A 89 17.14 -7.05 -0.28
C SER A 89 16.24 -7.57 0.84
N GLN A 90 15.77 -8.81 0.67
CA GLN A 90 15.06 -9.55 1.71
C GLN A 90 15.82 -9.52 3.05
N ARG A 91 17.14 -9.72 3.01
CA ARG A 91 18.00 -9.73 4.20
C ARG A 91 18.00 -8.38 4.92
N GLN A 92 18.00 -7.27 4.19
CA GLN A 92 17.92 -5.93 4.78
C GLN A 92 16.57 -5.70 5.48
N ALA A 93 15.46 -6.13 4.86
CA ALA A 93 14.14 -6.06 5.50
C ALA A 93 14.09 -6.89 6.80
N ASP A 94 14.63 -8.12 6.78
CA ASP A 94 14.69 -8.99 7.96
C ASP A 94 15.60 -8.39 9.06
N MET A 95 16.70 -7.72 8.70
CA MET A 95 17.57 -7.02 9.66
C MET A 95 16.88 -5.82 10.29
N ILE A 96 16.16 -5.01 9.51
CA ILE A 96 15.38 -3.87 10.03
C ILE A 96 14.33 -4.35 11.03
N ARG A 97 13.64 -5.45 10.73
CA ARG A 97 12.70 -6.08 11.67
C ARG A 97 13.38 -6.43 12.99
N LEU A 98 14.55 -7.07 12.95
CA LEU A 98 15.28 -7.44 14.15
C LEU A 98 15.73 -6.22 14.97
N GLU A 99 16.14 -5.16 14.29
CA GLU A 99 16.51 -3.89 14.91
C GLU A 99 15.30 -3.24 15.61
N LEU A 100 14.14 -3.24 14.96
CA LEU A 100 12.88 -2.76 15.58
C LEU A 100 12.45 -3.63 16.75
N CYS A 101 12.57 -4.96 16.66
CA CYS A 101 12.32 -5.84 17.80
C CYS A 101 13.30 -5.56 18.96
N ARG A 102 14.55 -5.18 18.65
CA ARG A 102 15.54 -4.72 19.63
C ARG A 102 15.04 -3.51 20.39
N TRP A 103 14.62 -2.50 19.65
CA TRP A 103 14.12 -1.24 20.20
C TRP A 103 12.83 -1.42 20.99
N CYS A 104 11.91 -2.29 20.54
CA CYS A 104 10.65 -2.56 21.23
C CYS A 104 10.79 -3.54 22.43
N SER A 105 12.03 -3.86 22.86
CA SER A 105 12.29 -4.73 24.02
C SER A 105 11.64 -6.12 23.93
N VAL A 106 11.59 -6.69 22.72
CA VAL A 106 11.16 -8.07 22.46
C VAL A 106 12.18 -9.06 23.04
N PRO A 107 11.81 -10.16 23.71
CA PRO A 107 12.78 -11.14 24.18
C PRO A 107 13.67 -11.70 23.06
N TRP A 108 14.96 -11.91 23.33
CA TRP A 108 15.94 -12.35 22.33
C TRP A 108 15.56 -13.67 21.66
N TRP A 109 14.96 -14.61 22.40
CA TRP A 109 14.52 -15.91 21.89
C TRP A 109 13.39 -15.76 20.86
N GLN A 110 12.44 -14.84 21.08
CA GLN A 110 11.37 -14.55 20.12
C GLN A 110 11.94 -13.95 18.82
N ARG A 111 12.96 -13.07 18.95
CA ARG A 111 13.67 -12.51 17.79
C ARG A 111 14.35 -13.59 16.97
N LEU A 112 15.02 -14.54 17.64
CA LEU A 112 15.73 -15.64 17.00
C LEU A 112 14.77 -16.59 16.26
N VAL A 113 13.69 -17.02 16.92
CA VAL A 113 12.66 -17.87 16.33
C VAL A 113 12.04 -17.21 15.10
N SER A 114 11.67 -15.94 15.21
CA SER A 114 11.11 -15.21 14.07
C SER A 114 12.11 -15.08 12.92
N TYR A 115 13.38 -14.83 13.22
CA TYR A 115 14.42 -14.74 12.20
C TYR A 115 14.60 -16.06 11.45
N ILE A 116 14.67 -17.18 12.17
CA ILE A 116 14.80 -18.51 11.56
C ILE A 116 13.59 -18.78 10.64
N GLY A 117 12.38 -18.48 11.10
CA GLY A 117 11.17 -18.62 10.28
C GLY A 117 11.21 -17.82 8.98
N LEU A 118 11.69 -16.58 9.03
CA LEU A 118 11.85 -15.72 7.86
C LEU A 118 12.94 -16.25 6.90
N ARG A 119 14.01 -16.84 7.42
CA ARG A 119 15.06 -17.42 6.57
C ARG A 119 14.57 -18.66 5.82
N ILE A 120 13.74 -19.48 6.44
CA ILE A 120 13.21 -20.71 5.83
C ILE A 120 12.09 -20.40 4.83
N GLY A 121 11.18 -19.47 5.16
CA GLY A 121 9.97 -19.23 4.36
C GLY A 121 9.89 -17.87 3.64
N GLY A 122 10.67 -16.87 4.05
CA GLY A 122 10.55 -15.50 3.55
C GLY A 122 10.93 -15.35 2.08
N TRP A 123 11.82 -16.20 1.56
CA TRP A 123 12.25 -16.13 0.16
C TRP A 123 11.10 -16.39 -0.82
N TYR A 124 10.16 -17.27 -0.45
CA TYR A 124 8.96 -17.56 -1.23
C TYR A 124 8.03 -16.34 -1.29
N ALA A 125 7.74 -15.75 -0.13
CA ALA A 125 6.93 -14.54 -0.03
C ALA A 125 7.56 -13.37 -0.80
N TRP A 126 8.87 -13.15 -0.61
CA TRP A 126 9.63 -12.10 -1.30
C TRP A 126 9.54 -12.23 -2.83
N ARG A 127 9.79 -13.44 -3.37
CA ARG A 127 9.69 -13.70 -4.82
C ARG A 127 8.27 -13.48 -5.34
N LYS A 128 7.24 -13.86 -4.59
CA LYS A 128 5.83 -13.66 -4.96
C LYS A 128 5.48 -12.17 -5.09
N HIS A 129 5.91 -11.33 -4.15
CA HIS A 129 5.67 -9.88 -4.20
C HIS A 129 6.39 -9.23 -5.38
N ARG A 130 7.67 -9.58 -5.62
CA ARG A 130 8.42 -9.04 -6.77
C ARG A 130 7.82 -9.44 -8.11
N LYS A 131 7.34 -10.69 -8.28
CA LYS A 131 6.65 -11.14 -9.50
C LYS A 131 5.35 -10.36 -9.75
N ARG A 132 4.55 -10.12 -8.71
CA ARG A 132 3.31 -9.34 -8.81
C ARG A 132 3.59 -7.89 -9.22
N ARG A 133 4.60 -7.26 -8.62
CA ARG A 133 5.01 -5.90 -8.95
C ARG A 133 5.52 -5.79 -10.39
N ALA A 134 6.40 -6.68 -10.81
CA ALA A 134 6.87 -6.73 -12.20
C ALA A 134 5.72 -6.94 -13.20
N GLY A 135 4.73 -7.76 -12.86
CA GLY A 135 3.53 -7.94 -13.66
C GLY A 135 2.64 -6.69 -13.72
N ALA A 136 2.46 -6.00 -12.60
CA ALA A 136 1.70 -4.74 -12.53
C ALA A 136 2.39 -3.61 -13.32
N GLU A 137 3.71 -3.46 -13.18
CA GLU A 137 4.52 -2.49 -13.94
C GLU A 137 4.43 -2.77 -15.45
N ARG A 138 4.57 -4.03 -15.88
CA ARG A 138 4.41 -4.41 -17.30
C ARG A 138 3.02 -4.07 -17.84
N ARG A 139 1.96 -4.30 -17.05
CA ARG A 139 0.58 -3.95 -17.44
C ARG A 139 0.37 -2.44 -17.55
N ALA A 140 0.93 -1.66 -16.63
CA ALA A 140 0.86 -0.20 -16.67
C ALA A 140 1.55 0.37 -17.93
N VAL A 141 2.75 -0.10 -18.25
CA VAL A 141 3.49 0.31 -19.46
C VAL A 141 2.74 -0.10 -20.74
N THR A 142 2.17 -1.30 -20.77
CA THR A 142 1.38 -1.77 -21.92
C THR A 142 0.09 -0.97 -22.09
N GLY A 143 -0.59 -0.63 -20.98
CA GLY A 143 -1.79 0.22 -21.00
C GLY A 143 -1.52 1.63 -21.51
N GLN A 144 -0.41 2.24 -21.10
CA GLN A 144 0.04 3.55 -21.62
C GLN A 144 0.41 3.49 -23.11
N ARG A 145 1.10 2.42 -23.55
CA ARG A 145 1.43 2.24 -24.97
C ARG A 145 0.18 2.10 -25.84
N ASN A 146 -0.84 1.39 -25.36
CA ASN A 146 -2.10 1.21 -26.08
C ASN A 146 -2.92 2.51 -26.13
N GLN A 147 -2.87 3.38 -25.11
CA GLN A 147 -3.49 4.71 -25.16
C GLN A 147 -2.77 5.68 -26.09
N ALA A 148 -1.43 5.60 -26.17
CA ALA A 148 -0.64 6.45 -27.08
C ALA A 148 -0.66 5.99 -28.56
N SER A 149 -1.31 4.87 -28.88
CA SER A 149 -1.41 4.32 -30.25
C SER A 149 -2.79 4.52 -30.88
N GLN A 150 -3.68 5.29 -30.25
CA GLN A 150 -4.99 5.62 -30.78
C GLN A 150 -4.80 6.74 -31.81
N PRO A 151 -4.96 6.50 -33.12
CA PRO A 151 -4.69 7.52 -34.13
C PRO A 151 -5.70 8.66 -34.01
N ASP A 152 -5.17 9.89 -34.02
CA ASP A 152 -5.92 11.13 -34.10
C ASP A 152 -6.73 11.12 -35.41
N ASN A 153 -8.03 10.78 -35.32
CA ASN A 153 -8.91 10.84 -36.48
C ASN A 153 -9.49 12.26 -36.56
N GLU A 154 -8.66 13.19 -37.01
CA GLU A 154 -9.11 14.46 -37.56
C GLU A 154 -9.06 14.36 -39.08
N ASP A 155 -10.23 14.40 -39.73
CA ASP A 155 -10.43 15.15 -40.97
C ASP A 155 -11.93 15.22 -41.33
N GLY A 156 -12.38 16.44 -41.61
CA GLY A 156 -13.78 16.80 -41.83
C GLY A 156 -14.34 16.42 -43.21
N ALA A 157 -15.67 16.40 -43.29
CA ALA A 157 -16.40 16.44 -44.54
C ALA A 157 -17.62 17.37 -44.43
N THR A 158 -17.60 18.37 -45.29
CA THR A 158 -18.59 19.42 -45.53
C THR A 158 -19.92 18.88 -46.10
N GLY A 159 -21.04 19.39 -45.57
CA GLY A 159 -22.27 19.76 -46.30
C GLY A 159 -23.15 18.69 -46.97
N ALA A 160 -24.39 18.54 -46.50
CA ALA A 160 -25.61 18.50 -47.34
C ALA A 160 -26.87 18.50 -46.45
N GLY A 161 -27.79 19.42 -46.73
CA GLY A 161 -28.99 19.67 -45.94
C GLY A 161 -30.01 18.53 -45.93
N ARG A 162 -30.82 18.49 -44.86
CA ARG A 162 -32.13 17.84 -44.89
C ARG A 162 -33.12 18.66 -44.07
N ILE A 163 -34.12 19.16 -44.79
CA ILE A 163 -35.27 19.91 -44.33
C ILE A 163 -36.00 19.08 -43.27
N VAL A 164 -36.09 19.60 -42.04
CA VAL A 164 -37.02 19.09 -41.03
C VAL A 164 -38.30 19.90 -41.14
N LYS A 165 -39.36 19.21 -41.56
CA LYS A 165 -40.74 19.70 -41.60
C LYS A 165 -41.25 19.73 -40.16
N GLU A 166 -41.67 20.90 -39.66
CA GLU A 166 -42.51 21.00 -38.46
C GLU A 166 -43.84 20.28 -38.69
N PRO A 167 -44.44 19.75 -37.61
CA PRO A 167 -45.81 20.19 -37.34
C PRO A 167 -46.12 20.50 -35.87
N ALA A 168 -46.79 21.64 -35.72
CA ALA A 168 -47.99 21.89 -34.92
C ALA A 168 -47.98 21.63 -33.39
N ALA A 169 -47.87 22.75 -32.68
CA ALA A 169 -48.74 23.22 -31.60
C ALA A 169 -49.56 22.18 -30.78
N GLY A 170 -49.25 22.10 -29.49
CA GLY A 170 -50.12 21.61 -28.41
C GLY A 170 -49.83 22.38 -27.11
N PRO A 171 -50.83 22.68 -26.27
CA PRO A 171 -50.87 23.93 -25.52
C PRO A 171 -50.09 23.93 -24.19
N SER A 172 -49.62 25.13 -23.85
CA SER A 172 -49.09 25.58 -22.57
C SER A 172 -50.08 25.38 -21.41
N PRO A 173 -49.62 24.92 -20.23
CA PRO A 173 -50.28 25.21 -18.96
C PRO A 173 -49.66 26.45 -18.32
N ARG A 174 -50.40 27.55 -18.53
CA ARG A 174 -50.55 28.77 -17.74
C ARG A 174 -49.94 28.75 -16.32
N THR A 175 -49.08 29.74 -16.09
CA THR A 175 -48.69 30.32 -14.80
C THR A 175 -49.90 30.65 -13.92
N LYS A 176 -49.83 30.33 -12.63
CA LYS A 176 -50.53 31.09 -11.59
C LYS A 176 -49.48 31.84 -10.78
N SER A 177 -49.52 33.16 -10.89
CA SER A 177 -48.86 34.09 -9.99
C SER A 177 -49.84 34.48 -8.87
N GLN A 178 -49.27 34.84 -7.72
CA GLN A 178 -49.85 35.70 -6.65
C GLN A 178 -50.98 35.06 -5.82
N GLU A 179 -51.13 35.29 -4.51
CA GLU A 179 -50.68 36.36 -3.60
C GLU A 179 -50.97 35.90 -2.14
N ASP A 180 -50.37 36.60 -1.16
CA ASP A 180 -50.84 36.79 0.23
C ASP A 180 -50.83 35.64 1.26
N LEU A 181 -49.74 35.57 2.05
CA LEU A 181 -49.68 35.71 3.53
C LEU A 181 -48.38 35.13 4.12
#